data_AF-A0ABD2UWV6-F1
#
_entry.id   AF-A0ABD2UWV6-F1
#
_cell.length_a   1.000
_cell.length_b   1.000
_cell.length_c   1.000
_cell.angle_alpha   90.00
_cell.angle_beta   90.00
_cell.angle_gamma   90.00
#
_symmetry.space_group_name_H-M   'P 1'
#
loop_
_entity.id
_entity.type
_entity.pdbx_description
1 polymer ?
#
loop_
_entity_poly.entity_id
_entity_poly.type
_entity_poly.pdbx_seq_one_letter_code
_entity_poly.pdbx_strand_id
1 'polypeptide(L)'
;MDKLSGQLEKRVSDLSNFLGTIARNSRFITLLYTGCPAVPKDTKLRMWEYVNNKFIIPAEGEKWVMDGLRDAWRRHKRYVKENNFDKYKTLEDRLKNCPSWIPEVQFRQLIEYQELPTVKAMCSLNS
;
A
#
# COMPACT_ATOMS: atom_id res chain seq x y z
N MET A 1 11.92 -0.80 35.65
CA MET A 1 10.88 -0.38 34.67
C MET A 1 11.09 -1.14 33.35
N ASP A 2 11.21 -2.48 33.38
CA ASP A 2 12.07 -3.16 32.36
C ASP A 2 11.45 -4.30 31.54
N LYS A 3 10.28 -4.83 31.90
CA LYS A 3 9.68 -5.96 31.14
C LYS A 3 8.40 -5.59 30.41
N LEU A 4 7.58 -4.72 31.01
CA LEU A 4 6.33 -4.23 30.43
C LEU A 4 6.56 -3.24 29.28
N SER A 5 7.56 -2.37 29.39
CA SER A 5 7.99 -1.45 28.33
C SER A 5 8.46 -2.22 27.08
N GLY A 6 9.36 -3.18 27.24
CA GLY A 6 9.86 -4.00 26.12
C GLY A 6 8.79 -4.84 25.44
N GLN A 7 7.80 -5.37 26.19
CA GLN A 7 6.67 -6.08 25.59
C GLN A 7 5.76 -5.17 24.77
N LEU A 8 5.52 -3.94 25.27
CA LEU A 8 4.72 -2.94 24.56
C LEU A 8 5.43 -2.52 23.27
N GLU A 9 6.72 -2.22 23.33
CA GLU A 9 7.55 -1.87 22.16
C GLU A 9 7.52 -2.97 21.11
N LYS A 10 7.69 -4.24 21.52
CA LYS A 10 7.58 -5.38 20.61
C LYS A 10 6.21 -5.45 19.95
N ARG A 11 5.13 -5.29 20.72
CA ARG A 11 3.76 -5.31 20.18
C ARG A 11 3.52 -4.19 19.16
N VAL A 12 4.02 -2.98 19.44
CA VAL A 12 3.94 -1.83 18.52
C VAL A 12 4.73 -2.10 17.24
N SER A 13 5.92 -2.69 17.36
CA SER A 13 6.73 -3.09 16.20
C SER A 13 6.05 -4.18 15.36
N ASP A 14 5.51 -5.21 16.00
CA ASP A 14 4.77 -6.29 15.34
C ASP A 14 3.54 -5.75 14.60
N LEU A 15 2.78 -4.84 15.21
CA LEU A 15 1.67 -4.15 14.57
C LEU A 15 2.13 -3.34 13.36
N SER A 16 3.16 -2.51 13.51
CA SER A 16 3.69 -1.67 12.43
C SER A 16 4.16 -2.49 11.23
N ASN A 17 4.88 -3.60 11.48
CA ASN A 17 5.30 -4.54 10.44
C ASN A 17 4.10 -5.18 9.74
N PHE A 18 3.08 -5.55 10.51
CA PHE A 18 1.86 -6.11 9.97
C PHE A 18 1.10 -5.13 9.07
N LEU A 19 0.96 -3.86 9.47
CA LEU A 19 0.36 -2.82 8.62
C LEU A 19 1.10 -2.72 7.28
N GLY A 20 2.44 -2.77 7.32
CA GLY A 20 3.28 -2.80 6.11
C GLY A 20 2.99 -4.01 5.22
N THR A 21 2.71 -5.17 5.78
CA THR A 21 2.32 -6.37 5.00
C THR A 21 0.94 -6.21 4.36
N ILE A 22 -0.05 -5.68 5.07
CA ILE A 22 -1.40 -5.42 4.51
C ILE A 22 -1.32 -4.40 3.38
N ALA A 23 -0.59 -3.30 3.59
CA ALA A 23 -0.45 -2.22 2.62
C ALA A 23 0.28 -2.61 1.32
N ARG A 24 1.07 -3.69 1.34
CA ARG A 24 1.76 -4.25 0.16
C ARG A 24 0.99 -5.37 -0.53
N ASN A 25 -0.12 -5.81 0.07
CA ASN A 25 -0.89 -6.94 -0.42
C ASN A 25 -2.09 -6.46 -1.22
N SER A 26 -2.06 -6.75 -2.51
CA SER A 26 -3.11 -6.37 -3.47
C SER A 26 -4.47 -6.99 -3.22
N ARG A 27 -4.57 -8.05 -2.41
CA ARG A 27 -5.87 -8.60 -1.94
C ARG A 27 -6.57 -7.68 -0.94
N PHE A 28 -5.84 -6.75 -0.33
CA PHE A 28 -6.39 -5.76 0.61
C PHE A 28 -6.54 -4.39 -0.04
N ILE A 29 -5.54 -3.94 -0.80
CA ILE A 29 -5.58 -2.63 -1.45
C ILE A 29 -4.79 -2.63 -2.76
N THR A 30 -5.43 -2.18 -3.84
CA THR A 30 -4.78 -2.07 -5.16
C THR A 30 -3.97 -0.79 -5.30
N LEU A 31 -2.91 -0.83 -6.13
CA LEU A 31 -2.10 0.34 -6.48
C LEU A 31 -2.78 1.25 -7.51
N LEU A 32 -3.89 0.79 -8.12
CA LEU A 32 -4.66 1.51 -9.13
C LEU A 32 -5.37 2.77 -8.59
N TYR A 33 -5.66 2.83 -7.29
CA TYR A 33 -6.28 4.02 -6.70
C TYR A 33 -5.35 5.23 -6.80
N THR A 34 -5.83 6.38 -7.27
CA THR A 34 -5.03 7.62 -7.38
C THR A 34 -4.50 8.09 -6.04
N GLY A 35 -5.29 7.95 -4.97
CA GLY A 35 -4.89 8.23 -3.59
C GLY A 35 -5.86 7.64 -2.57
N CYS A 36 -5.57 7.81 -1.27
CA CYS A 36 -6.41 7.26 -0.20
C CYS A 36 -7.86 7.76 -0.16
N PRO A 37 -8.20 8.98 -0.59
CA PRO A 37 -9.60 9.39 -0.74
C PRO A 37 -10.37 8.53 -1.75
N ALA A 38 -9.70 8.02 -2.79
CA ALA A 38 -10.31 7.18 -3.83
C ALA A 38 -10.48 5.70 -3.41
N VAL A 39 -9.92 5.28 -2.27
CA VAL A 39 -10.08 3.92 -1.75
C VAL A 39 -11.50 3.79 -1.17
N PRO A 40 -12.30 2.79 -1.61
CA PRO A 40 -13.66 2.57 -1.13
C PRO A 40 -13.74 2.39 0.38
N LYS A 41 -14.86 2.83 0.98
CA LYS A 41 -15.10 2.69 2.43
C LYS A 41 -15.06 1.23 2.86
N ASP A 42 -15.65 0.32 2.11
CA ASP A 42 -15.67 -1.11 2.44
C ASP A 42 -14.27 -1.73 2.40
N THR A 43 -13.39 -1.25 1.50
CA THR A 43 -11.99 -1.67 1.48
C THR A 43 -11.25 -1.21 2.75
N LYS A 44 -11.49 0.05 3.18
CA LYS A 44 -10.93 0.60 4.42
C LYS A 44 -11.43 -0.17 5.64
N LEU A 45 -12.74 -0.43 5.70
CA LEU A 45 -13.39 -1.18 6.78
C LEU A 45 -12.81 -2.60 6.87
N ARG A 46 -12.73 -3.32 5.75
CA ARG A 46 -12.15 -4.67 5.71
C ARG A 46 -10.70 -4.69 6.21
N MET A 47 -9.89 -3.69 5.85
CA MET A 47 -8.51 -3.61 6.34
C MET A 47 -8.47 -3.39 7.85
N TRP A 48 -9.30 -2.47 8.36
CA TRP A 48 -9.45 -2.21 9.79
C TRP A 48 -9.86 -3.47 10.55
N GLU A 49 -10.97 -4.12 10.15
CA GLU A 49 -11.48 -5.34 10.79
C GLU A 49 -10.43 -6.45 10.81
N TYR A 50 -9.69 -6.63 9.72
CA TYR A 50 -8.63 -7.63 9.66
C TYR A 50 -7.48 -7.36 10.62
N VAL A 51 -7.05 -6.10 10.74
CA VAL A 51 -6.01 -5.70 11.71
C VAL A 51 -6.55 -5.84 13.14
N ASN A 52 -7.76 -5.35 13.40
CA ASN A 52 -8.36 -5.36 14.72
C ASN A 52 -8.59 -6.77 15.24
N ASN A 53 -9.08 -7.69 14.39
CA ASN A 53 -9.24 -9.10 14.75
C ASN A 53 -7.95 -9.78 15.21
N LYS A 54 -6.78 -9.30 14.76
CA LYS A 54 -5.48 -9.89 15.10
C LYS A 54 -4.82 -9.26 16.33
N PHE A 55 -5.03 -7.97 16.58
CA PHE A 55 -4.32 -7.22 17.62
C PHE A 55 -5.21 -6.76 18.78
N ILE A 56 -6.53 -6.84 18.62
CA ILE A 56 -7.55 -6.40 19.58
C ILE A 56 -7.27 -4.96 20.02
N ILE A 57 -7.52 -4.03 19.09
CA ILE A 57 -7.19 -2.61 19.21
C ILE A 57 -8.45 -1.86 19.65
N PRO A 58 -8.37 -1.02 20.70
CA PRO A 58 -9.47 -0.13 21.08
C PRO A 58 -9.89 0.80 19.94
N ALA A 59 -11.13 1.27 19.94
CA ALA A 59 -11.65 2.14 18.88
C ALA A 59 -10.83 3.43 18.71
N GLU A 60 -10.25 3.93 19.81
CA GLU A 60 -9.36 5.09 19.83
C GLU A 60 -8.09 4.88 18.99
N GLY A 61 -7.68 3.63 18.81
CA GLY A 61 -6.52 3.24 18.00
C GLY A 61 -6.82 3.11 16.49
N GLU A 62 -8.09 3.11 16.08
CA GLU A 62 -8.49 2.92 14.68
C GLU A 62 -7.83 3.97 13.77
N LYS A 63 -7.89 5.24 14.18
CA LYS A 63 -7.29 6.33 13.40
C LYS A 63 -5.79 6.11 13.18
N TRP A 64 -5.06 5.71 14.22
CA TRP A 64 -3.61 5.47 14.13
C TRP A 64 -3.29 4.31 13.18
N VAL A 65 -4.07 3.23 13.25
CA VAL A 65 -3.94 2.07 12.35
C VAL A 65 -4.21 2.47 10.90
N MET A 66 -5.30 3.20 10.66
CA MET A 66 -5.69 3.63 9.31
C MET A 66 -4.70 4.64 8.71
N ASP A 67 -4.16 5.54 9.54
CA ASP A 67 -3.06 6.44 9.15
C ASP A 67 -1.79 5.63 8.79
N GLY A 68 -1.43 4.64 9.60
CA GLY A 68 -0.29 3.75 9.35
C GLY A 68 -0.42 2.94 8.07
N LEU A 69 -1.61 2.37 7.80
CA LEU A 69 -1.93 1.66 6.56
C LEU A 69 -1.82 2.59 5.34
N ARG A 70 -2.39 3.80 5.42
CA ARG A 70 -2.28 4.81 4.36
C ARG A 70 -0.83 5.12 4.04
N ASP A 71 -0.02 5.41 5.05
CA ASP A 71 1.35 5.84 4.84
C ASP A 71 2.23 4.71 4.33
N ALA A 72 2.00 3.48 4.81
CA ALA A 72 2.65 2.29 4.28
C ALA A 72 2.28 2.05 2.81
N TRP A 73 1.01 2.20 2.44
CA TRP A 73 0.55 2.03 1.06
C TRP A 73 1.12 3.10 0.14
N ARG A 74 1.14 4.38 0.58
CA ARG A 74 1.75 5.47 -0.18
C ARG A 74 3.25 5.24 -0.42
N ARG A 75 3.99 4.83 0.62
CA ARG A 75 5.41 4.48 0.52
C ARG A 75 5.63 3.34 -0.45
N HIS A 76 4.80 2.29 -0.37
CA HIS A 76 4.88 1.17 -1.30
C HIS A 76 4.58 1.58 -2.75
N LYS A 77 3.51 2.35 -2.98
CA LYS A 77 3.15 2.85 -4.31
C LYS A 77 4.27 3.69 -4.92
N ARG A 78 4.88 4.58 -4.13
CA ARG A 78 6.04 5.36 -4.54
C ARG A 78 7.22 4.45 -4.92
N TYR A 79 7.55 3.50 -4.07
CA TYR A 79 8.64 2.54 -4.32
C TYR A 79 8.44 1.78 -5.63
N VAL A 80 7.24 1.27 -5.89
CA VAL A 80 6.91 0.57 -7.14
C VAL A 80 7.03 1.52 -8.34
N LYS A 81 6.56 2.77 -8.22
CA LYS A 81 6.73 3.78 -9.28
C LYS A 81 8.20 3.99 -9.63
N GLU A 82 9.03 4.29 -8.64
CA GLU A 82 10.45 4.60 -8.84
C GLU A 82 11.24 3.39 -9.38
N ASN A 83 10.96 2.18 -8.88
CA ASN A 83 11.75 0.99 -9.21
C ASN A 83 11.27 0.23 -10.44
N ASN A 84 10.05 0.51 -10.93
CA ASN A 84 9.48 -0.19 -12.07
C ASN A 84 9.03 0.75 -13.19
N PHE A 85 8.35 1.85 -12.89
CA PHE A 85 7.76 2.71 -13.92
C PHE A 85 8.73 3.77 -14.43
N ASP A 86 9.37 4.47 -13.50
CA ASP A 86 10.29 5.56 -13.83
C ASP A 86 11.67 5.02 -14.29
N LYS A 87 12.03 3.81 -13.83
CA LYS A 87 13.30 3.15 -14.16
C LYS A 87 13.35 2.62 -15.60
N TYR A 88 12.23 2.16 -16.16
CA TYR A 88 12.18 1.49 -17.46
C TYR A 88 11.36 2.30 -18.47
N LYS A 89 11.97 2.60 -19.62
CA LYS A 89 11.38 3.47 -20.66
C LYS A 89 10.29 2.77 -21.48
N THR A 90 10.47 1.49 -21.77
CA THR A 90 9.56 0.74 -22.64
C THR A 90 8.60 -0.12 -21.82
N LEU A 91 7.42 -0.39 -22.39
CA LEU A 91 6.45 -1.32 -21.81
C LEU A 91 7.05 -2.72 -21.63
N GLU A 92 7.82 -3.19 -22.62
CA GLU A 92 8.48 -4.49 -22.61
C GLU A 92 9.47 -4.60 -21.44
N ASP A 93 10.31 -3.59 -21.23
CA ASP A 93 11.27 -3.56 -20.12
C ASP A 93 10.56 -3.56 -18.76
N ARG A 94 9.44 -2.82 -18.63
CA ARG A 94 8.65 -2.82 -17.39
C ARG A 94 8.13 -4.22 -17.09
N LEU A 95 7.52 -4.88 -18.07
CA LEU A 95 6.95 -6.23 -17.91
C LEU A 95 8.03 -7.27 -17.59
N LYS A 96 9.17 -7.22 -18.28
CA LYS A 96 10.31 -8.11 -18.02
C LYS A 96 10.88 -7.94 -16.61
N ASN A 97 10.71 -6.76 -16.03
CA ASN A 97 11.15 -6.42 -14.67
C ASN A 97 9.96 -6.31 -13.69
N CYS A 98 8.89 -7.09 -13.90
CA CYS A 98 7.81 -7.23 -12.94
C CYS A 98 8.37 -7.72 -11.59
N PRO A 99 8.09 -7.04 -10.45
CA PRO A 99 8.54 -7.52 -9.15
C PRO A 99 7.92 -8.88 -8.82
N SER A 100 8.72 -9.80 -8.28
CA SER A 100 8.27 -11.17 -7.98
C SER A 100 7.14 -11.26 -6.93
N TRP A 101 7.00 -10.23 -6.10
CA TRP A 101 5.94 -10.15 -5.08
C TRP A 101 4.65 -9.48 -5.58
N ILE A 102 4.63 -8.97 -6.82
CA ILE A 102 3.41 -8.45 -7.45
C ILE A 102 2.95 -9.46 -8.50
N PRO A 103 1.72 -10.00 -8.39
CA PRO A 103 1.16 -10.86 -9.43
C PRO A 103 1.19 -10.17 -10.79
N GLU A 104 1.70 -10.86 -11.81
CA GLU A 104 1.93 -10.29 -13.14
C GLU A 104 0.67 -9.67 -13.76
N VAL A 105 -0.50 -10.31 -13.56
CA VAL A 105 -1.80 -9.79 -14.01
C VAL A 105 -2.09 -8.41 -13.42
N GLN A 106 -1.82 -8.22 -12.13
CA GLN A 106 -2.06 -6.94 -11.47
C GLN A 106 -1.02 -5.89 -11.88
N PHE A 107 0.21 -6.33 -12.12
CA PHE A 107 1.26 -5.46 -12.63
C PHE A 107 0.94 -4.96 -14.04
N ARG A 108 0.43 -5.83 -14.92
CA ARG A 108 -0.09 -5.46 -16.25
C ARG A 108 -1.21 -4.43 -16.16
N GLN A 109 -2.22 -4.68 -15.33
CA GLN A 109 -3.30 -3.72 -15.08
C GLN A 109 -2.78 -2.36 -14.59
N LEU A 110 -1.74 -2.36 -13.76
CA LEU A 110 -1.12 -1.13 -13.27
C LEU A 110 -0.43 -0.37 -14.39
N ILE A 111 0.25 -1.05 -15.31
CA ILE A 111 0.85 -0.41 -16.48
C ILE A 111 -0.20 0.14 -17.43
N GLU A 112 -1.21 -0.65 -17.78
CA GLU A 112 -2.32 -0.20 -18.62
C GLU A 112 -2.99 1.06 -18.05
N TYR A 113 -3.22 1.08 -16.73
CA TYR A 113 -3.77 2.25 -16.04
C TYR A 113 -2.86 3.48 -16.13
N GLN A 114 -1.54 3.33 -15.98
CA GLN A 114 -0.59 4.45 -16.12
C GLN A 114 -0.54 5.00 -17.56
N GLU A 115 -0.77 4.16 -18.55
CA GLU A 115 -0.75 4.56 -19.96
C GLU A 115 -2.04 5.28 -20.40
N LEU A 116 -3.10 5.26 -19.59
CA LEU A 116 -4.33 5.99 -19.86
C LEU A 116 -4.05 7.51 -20.02
N PRO A 117 -4.57 8.17 -21.09
CA PRO A 117 -4.31 9.59 -21.33
C PRO A 117 -4.67 10.50 -20.16
N THR A 118 -5.75 10.20 -19.45
CA THR A 118 -6.21 10.95 -18.26
C THR A 118 -5.20 10.85 -17.12
N VAL A 119 -4.61 9.68 -16.91
CA VAL A 119 -3.61 9.43 -15.85
C VAL A 119 -2.28 10.10 -16.21
N LYS A 120 -1.83 9.99 -17.47
CA LYS A 120 -0.66 10.73 -17.96
C LYS A 120 -0.81 12.23 -17.75
N ALA A 121 -1.96 12.81 -18.14
CA ALA A 121 -2.22 14.24 -17.96
C ALA A 121 -2.17 14.67 -16.49
N MET A 122 -2.74 13.87 -15.57
CA MET A 122 -2.67 14.14 -14.13
C MET A 122 -1.25 14.05 -13.57
N CYS A 123 -0.43 13.11 -14.06
CA CYS A 123 0.96 12.99 -13.66
C CYS A 123 1.80 14.18 -14.14
N SER A 124 1.54 14.71 -15.35
CA SER A 124 2.25 15.88 -15.90
C SER A 124 1.95 17.19 -15.18
N LEU A 125 0.77 17.32 -14.55
CA LEU A 125 0.36 18.54 -13.84
C LEU A 125 0.88 18.63 -12.40
N ASN A 126 1.35 17.51 -11.82
CA ASN A 126 1.81 17.42 -10.43
C ASN A 126 3.34 17.26 -10.32
N SER A 127 4.08 17.46 -11.41
CA SER A 127 5.54 17.27 -11.48
C SER A 127 6.29 18.58 -11.61
#